data_AF-A0A937A1G6-F1
#
_entry.id   AF-A0A937A1G6-F1
#
_cell.length_a   1.000
_cell.length_b   1.000
_cell.length_c   1.000
_cell.angle_alpha   90.00
_cell.angle_beta   90.00
_cell.angle_gamma   90.00
#
_symmetry.space_group_name_H-M   'P 1'
#
loop_
_entity.id
_entity.type
_entity.pdbx_description
1 polymer ?
#
loop_
_entity_poly.entity_id
_entity_poly.type
_entity_poly.pdbx_seq_one_letter_code
_entity_poly.pdbx_strand_id
1 'polypeptide(L)'
;MKITNKYLAYFALLLSIILVVSCEDEDKDFIGNSITKSAPFARFDETPIPIVGVDDVNDVSFSFRVLDANNNIASYDLRIAANLGGTQTDTVALASFTNFPADISFSSSDLFTPLGLTAADVTFGDTFFFVASVTGDDGNTYDQNVALGFDDLDDDDPQTYELTGDFIDELRNEAGYRQAYLFQFTIACPAFPIDDVVGTYNVASNGLATALGLTDPDPTREVIAGPGDNQITIVGGSVGFAGGGDLTVDIDPSFGGLTGGEGLAFPASIIGFASDFGDLAGAGGLAVPCVTPKTITLPITLTCCGGTFTMVLSQ
;
A
#
# COMPACT_ATOMS: atom_id res chain seq x y z
N MET A 1 -10.57 -52.56 45.35
CA MET A 1 -9.92 -52.44 44.03
C MET A 1 -8.97 -51.25 44.10
N LYS A 2 -7.65 -51.49 44.19
CA LYS A 2 -6.64 -50.41 44.28
C LYS A 2 -6.41 -49.88 42.87
N ILE A 3 -7.03 -48.77 42.50
CA ILE A 3 -6.69 -48.06 41.26
C ILE A 3 -5.26 -47.57 41.43
N THR A 4 -4.32 -48.24 40.77
CA THR A 4 -2.90 -47.93 40.81
C THR A 4 -2.66 -46.52 40.26
N ASN A 5 -1.96 -45.71 41.05
CA ASN A 5 -1.60 -44.30 40.83
C ASN A 5 -1.06 -43.96 39.41
N LYS A 6 -0.61 -44.98 38.66
CA LYS A 6 -0.14 -44.86 37.29
C LYS A 6 -1.27 -44.51 36.31
N TYR A 7 -2.47 -45.09 36.46
CA TYR A 7 -3.60 -44.80 35.57
C TYR A 7 -4.18 -43.41 35.77
N LEU A 8 -4.12 -42.89 37.00
CA LEU A 8 -4.50 -41.51 37.31
C LEU A 8 -3.53 -40.52 36.64
N ALA A 9 -2.22 -40.83 36.63
CA ALA A 9 -1.21 -40.01 35.96
C ALA A 9 -1.37 -40.01 34.42
N TYR A 10 -1.69 -41.16 33.81
CA TYR A 10 -1.97 -41.21 32.36
C TYR A 10 -3.25 -40.49 31.99
N PHE A 11 -4.29 -40.58 32.83
CA PHE A 11 -5.54 -39.85 32.61
C PHE A 11 -5.34 -38.34 32.75
N ALA A 12 -4.57 -37.87 33.74
CA ALA A 12 -4.22 -36.46 33.89
C ALA A 12 -3.37 -35.92 32.73
N LEU A 13 -2.42 -36.73 32.22
CA LEU A 13 -1.62 -36.38 31.05
C LEU A 13 -2.48 -36.31 29.77
N LEU A 14 -3.37 -37.28 29.56
CA LEU A 14 -4.29 -37.29 28.41
C LEU A 14 -5.27 -36.09 28.48
N LEU A 15 -5.78 -35.78 29.66
CA LEU A 15 -6.65 -34.62 29.89
C LEU A 15 -5.90 -33.30 29.67
N SER A 16 -4.62 -33.22 30.06
CA SER A 16 -3.78 -32.04 29.76
C SER A 16 -3.52 -31.86 28.26
N ILE A 17 -3.40 -32.95 27.49
CA ILE A 17 -3.24 -32.88 26.02
C ILE A 17 -4.54 -32.42 25.35
N ILE A 18 -5.71 -32.84 25.85
CA ILE A 18 -7.02 -32.40 25.33
C ILE A 18 -7.27 -30.92 25.66
N LEU A 19 -6.79 -30.43 26.81
CA LEU A 19 -6.91 -29.01 27.18
C LEU A 19 -6.03 -28.07 26.33
N VAL A 20 -4.91 -28.53 25.76
CA VAL A 20 -4.10 -27.69 24.83
C VAL A 20 -4.67 -27.66 23.40
N VAL A 21 -5.52 -28.61 23.02
CA VAL A 21 -6.20 -28.61 21.70
C VAL A 21 -7.53 -27.84 21.76
N SER A 22 -8.05 -27.58 22.95
CA SER A 22 -9.27 -26.76 23.15
C SER A 22 -8.97 -25.27 23.38
N CYS A 23 -7.70 -24.86 23.32
CA CYS A 23 -7.28 -23.47 23.14
C CYS A 23 -6.82 -23.25 21.70
N GLU A 24 -7.57 -23.78 20.73
CA GLU A 24 -7.62 -23.09 19.44
C GLU A 24 -8.39 -21.80 19.72
N ASP A 25 -7.64 -20.71 19.93
CA ASP A 25 -8.13 -19.36 20.17
C ASP A 25 -9.38 -19.06 19.33
N GLU A 26 -10.55 -18.95 19.96
CA GLU A 26 -11.70 -18.25 19.35
C GLU A 26 -11.34 -16.78 19.06
N ASP A 27 -10.30 -16.25 19.72
CA ASP A 27 -9.69 -14.93 19.46
C ASP A 27 -8.97 -14.84 18.10
N LYS A 28 -8.79 -15.97 17.38
CA LYS A 28 -8.28 -15.96 15.99
C LYS A 28 -9.37 -15.99 14.93
N ASP A 29 -10.64 -16.12 15.33
CA ASP A 29 -11.80 -16.01 14.42
C ASP A 29 -12.51 -14.64 14.55
N PHE A 30 -11.79 -13.62 15.05
CA PHE A 30 -12.31 -12.25 15.21
C PHE A 30 -12.90 -11.66 13.91
N ILE A 31 -12.49 -12.17 12.73
CA ILE A 31 -12.94 -11.68 11.41
C ILE A 31 -13.78 -12.73 10.63
N GLY A 32 -13.82 -14.00 11.07
CA GLY A 32 -14.18 -15.11 10.19
C GLY A 32 -15.67 -15.46 10.04
N ASN A 33 -16.59 -14.92 10.84
CA ASN A 33 -17.99 -15.33 10.72
C ASN A 33 -19.09 -14.27 10.88
N SER A 34 -18.83 -13.09 11.45
CA SER A 34 -19.92 -12.17 11.82
C SER A 34 -20.04 -10.94 10.91
N ILE A 35 -18.96 -10.14 10.73
CA ILE A 35 -19.05 -8.88 9.97
C ILE A 35 -18.74 -9.03 8.49
N THR A 36 -17.77 -9.86 8.11
CA THR A 36 -17.53 -10.15 6.70
C THR A 36 -18.81 -10.70 6.08
N LYS A 37 -19.52 -11.65 6.69
CA LYS A 37 -20.77 -12.17 6.09
C LYS A 37 -21.94 -11.18 6.03
N SER A 38 -21.97 -10.15 6.87
CA SER A 38 -23.15 -9.27 7.01
C SER A 38 -23.01 -7.98 6.21
N ALA A 39 -21.81 -7.39 6.18
CA ALA A 39 -21.53 -6.18 5.41
C ALA A 39 -21.11 -6.52 3.96
N PRO A 40 -21.49 -5.70 2.97
CA PRO A 40 -20.97 -5.83 1.62
C PRO A 40 -19.48 -5.55 1.59
N PHE A 41 -18.70 -6.49 1.04
CA PHE A 41 -17.24 -6.40 0.98
C PHE A 41 -16.72 -6.65 -0.43
N ALA A 42 -16.33 -5.57 -1.09
CA ALA A 42 -15.66 -5.61 -2.38
C ALA A 42 -14.16 -5.83 -2.18
N ARG A 43 -13.60 -6.85 -2.84
CA ARG A 43 -12.16 -7.13 -2.81
C ARG A 43 -11.64 -7.41 -4.20
N PHE A 44 -10.35 -7.20 -4.41
CA PHE A 44 -9.69 -7.60 -5.64
C PHE A 44 -9.48 -9.13 -5.67
N ASP A 45 -9.60 -9.70 -6.87
CA ASP A 45 -9.10 -11.05 -7.14
C ASP A 45 -7.58 -11.08 -6.94
N GLU A 46 -6.88 -10.09 -7.52
CA GLU A 46 -5.46 -9.80 -7.33
C GLU A 46 -5.26 -8.30 -7.13
N THR A 47 -4.42 -7.90 -6.17
CA THR A 47 -4.12 -6.49 -5.92
C THR A 47 -3.55 -5.87 -7.19
N PRO A 48 -4.16 -4.79 -7.72
CA PRO A 48 -3.65 -4.16 -8.93
C PRO A 48 -2.27 -3.57 -8.70
N ILE A 49 -1.44 -3.61 -9.73
CA ILE A 49 -0.10 -3.03 -9.69
C ILE A 49 -0.26 -1.49 -9.61
N PRO A 50 0.30 -0.81 -8.60
CA PRO A 50 0.09 0.63 -8.40
C PRO A 50 0.92 1.49 -9.37
N ILE A 51 1.57 0.87 -10.35
CA ILE A 51 2.38 1.53 -11.36
C ILE A 51 1.99 0.98 -12.73
N VAL A 52 1.70 1.89 -13.66
CA VAL A 52 1.42 1.55 -15.06
C VAL A 52 2.52 2.13 -15.93
N GLY A 53 3.30 1.25 -16.54
CA GLY A 53 4.34 1.63 -17.49
C GLY A 53 3.83 1.78 -18.91
N VAL A 54 4.09 2.93 -19.52
CA VAL A 54 3.71 3.20 -20.91
C VAL A 54 4.77 4.02 -21.62
N ASP A 55 4.86 3.85 -22.94
CA ASP A 55 5.71 4.68 -23.81
C ASP A 55 5.06 6.05 -24.08
N ASP A 56 3.72 6.09 -24.10
CA ASP A 56 2.92 7.29 -24.30
C ASP A 56 1.74 7.29 -23.32
N VAL A 57 1.43 8.46 -22.74
CA VAL A 57 0.30 8.65 -21.81
C VAL A 57 -1.05 8.28 -22.45
N ASN A 58 -1.16 8.33 -23.78
CA ASN A 58 -2.35 7.87 -24.51
C ASN A 58 -2.55 6.35 -24.42
N ASP A 59 -1.49 5.58 -24.17
CA ASP A 59 -1.53 4.12 -24.12
C ASP A 59 -1.81 3.58 -22.71
N VAL A 60 -2.07 4.45 -21.74
CA VAL A 60 -2.43 4.05 -20.37
C VAL A 60 -3.65 3.14 -20.42
N SER A 61 -3.50 1.97 -19.82
CA SER A 61 -4.57 1.03 -19.53
C SER A 61 -4.44 0.54 -18.11
N PHE A 62 -5.53 0.58 -17.37
CA PHE A 62 -5.58 0.10 -15.99
C PHE A 62 -6.72 -0.89 -15.87
N SER A 63 -6.39 -2.11 -15.44
CA SER A 63 -7.36 -3.20 -15.34
C SER A 63 -7.22 -3.94 -14.01
N PHE A 64 -8.36 -4.36 -13.49
CA PHE A 64 -8.46 -5.08 -12.23
C PHE A 64 -9.78 -5.85 -12.17
N ARG A 65 -9.84 -6.83 -11.28
CA ARG A 65 -11.03 -7.65 -11.09
C ARG A 65 -11.55 -7.52 -9.67
N VAL A 66 -12.82 -7.16 -9.54
CA VAL A 66 -13.50 -7.02 -8.25
C VAL A 66 -14.41 -8.22 -8.02
N LEU A 67 -14.30 -8.80 -6.84
CA LEU A 67 -15.11 -9.88 -6.33
C LEU A 67 -16.07 -9.35 -5.27
N ASP A 68 -17.30 -9.85 -5.28
CA ASP A 68 -18.19 -9.80 -4.15
C ASP A 68 -17.81 -10.95 -3.20
N ALA A 69 -17.16 -10.62 -2.08
CA ALA A 69 -16.65 -11.64 -1.16
C ALA A 69 -17.77 -12.40 -0.44
N ASN A 70 -18.94 -11.78 -0.27
CA ASN A 70 -20.02 -12.31 0.57
C ASN A 70 -21.33 -12.57 -0.19
N ASN A 71 -21.37 -12.28 -1.48
CA ASN A 71 -22.55 -12.37 -2.35
C ASN A 71 -23.73 -11.52 -1.84
N ASN A 72 -23.44 -10.29 -1.42
CA ASN A 72 -24.42 -9.34 -0.88
C ASN A 72 -24.21 -7.90 -1.39
N ILE A 73 -23.43 -7.70 -2.47
CA ILE A 73 -23.23 -6.39 -3.10
C ILE A 73 -24.29 -6.15 -4.17
N ALA A 74 -25.07 -5.09 -3.99
CA ALA A 74 -26.00 -4.58 -4.99
C ALA A 74 -25.32 -3.67 -6.02
N SER A 75 -24.43 -2.77 -5.57
CA SER A 75 -23.64 -1.90 -6.45
C SER A 75 -22.23 -1.63 -5.94
N TYR A 76 -21.31 -1.41 -6.87
CA TYR A 76 -19.95 -0.92 -6.65
C TYR A 76 -19.74 0.31 -7.53
N ASP A 77 -19.70 1.47 -6.90
CA ASP A 77 -19.65 2.79 -7.52
C ASP A 77 -18.25 3.37 -7.40
N LEU A 78 -17.56 3.52 -8.53
CA LEU A 78 -16.22 4.08 -8.61
C LEU A 78 -16.23 5.58 -8.88
N ARG A 79 -15.36 6.27 -8.15
CA ARG A 79 -15.02 7.67 -8.35
C ARG A 79 -13.53 7.80 -8.55
N ILE A 80 -13.12 8.86 -9.25
CA ILE A 80 -11.72 9.11 -9.61
C ILE A 80 -11.33 10.55 -9.27
N ALA A 81 -10.09 10.71 -8.83
CA ALA A 81 -9.37 11.98 -8.75
C ALA A 81 -7.95 11.78 -9.29
N ALA A 82 -7.27 12.87 -9.65
CA ALA A 82 -5.88 12.82 -10.07
C ALA A 82 -5.04 13.82 -9.26
N ASN A 83 -3.76 13.52 -9.10
CA ASN A 83 -2.74 14.47 -8.70
C ASN A 83 -1.83 14.71 -9.91
N LEU A 84 -1.92 15.92 -10.47
CA LEU A 84 -1.23 16.36 -11.66
C LEU A 84 -0.10 17.31 -11.26
N GLY A 85 1.15 16.85 -11.34
CA GLY A 85 2.31 17.66 -10.96
C GLY A 85 2.25 18.26 -9.55
N GLY A 86 1.59 17.58 -8.60
CA GLY A 86 1.40 18.05 -7.22
C GLY A 86 0.06 18.76 -6.95
N THR A 87 -0.76 19.00 -7.97
CA THR A 87 -2.10 19.61 -7.80
C THR A 87 -3.19 18.55 -7.89
N GLN A 88 -4.00 18.43 -6.84
CA GLN A 88 -5.10 17.49 -6.78
C GLN A 88 -6.36 18.04 -7.48
N THR A 89 -7.04 17.20 -8.27
CA THR A 89 -8.33 17.50 -8.87
C THR A 89 -9.49 17.22 -7.91
N ASP A 90 -10.68 17.73 -8.22
CA ASP A 90 -11.91 17.26 -7.58
C ASP A 90 -12.17 15.77 -7.86
N THR A 91 -12.88 15.10 -6.96
CA THR A 91 -13.29 13.70 -7.11
C THR A 91 -14.62 13.58 -7.87
N VAL A 92 -14.58 12.98 -9.06
CA VAL A 92 -15.72 12.83 -9.97
C VAL A 92 -16.16 11.37 -10.08
N ALA A 93 -17.41 11.14 -10.52
CA ALA A 93 -17.89 9.78 -10.78
C ALA A 93 -17.20 9.19 -12.03
N LEU A 94 -16.85 7.90 -11.97
CA LEU A 94 -16.20 7.18 -13.06
C LEU A 94 -17.12 6.12 -13.66
N ALA A 95 -17.55 5.13 -12.86
CA ALA A 95 -18.34 3.99 -13.32
C ALA A 95 -19.11 3.35 -12.17
N SER A 96 -20.12 2.52 -12.50
CA SER A 96 -20.92 1.76 -11.53
C SER A 96 -21.11 0.34 -12.04
N PHE A 97 -21.00 -0.64 -11.14
CA PHE A 97 -21.04 -2.07 -11.45
C PHE A 97 -22.03 -2.78 -10.53
N THR A 98 -22.86 -3.65 -11.10
CA THR A 98 -23.91 -4.40 -10.37
C THR A 98 -23.85 -5.91 -10.62
N ASN A 99 -22.82 -6.38 -11.31
CA ASN A 99 -22.60 -7.79 -11.61
C ASN A 99 -21.20 -8.18 -11.14
N PHE A 100 -21.11 -9.22 -10.32
CA PHE A 100 -19.85 -9.72 -9.77
C PHE A 100 -19.65 -11.20 -10.12
N PRO A 101 -18.42 -11.64 -10.42
CA PRO A 101 -17.19 -10.83 -10.47
C PRO A 101 -17.22 -9.80 -11.62
N ALA A 102 -16.62 -8.63 -11.38
CA ALA A 102 -16.54 -7.54 -12.34
C ALA A 102 -15.09 -7.45 -12.88
N ASP A 103 -14.91 -7.75 -14.16
CA ASP A 103 -13.66 -7.52 -14.88
C ASP A 103 -13.66 -6.08 -15.42
N ILE A 104 -12.88 -5.20 -14.79
CA ILE A 104 -12.89 -3.75 -15.04
C ILE A 104 -11.61 -3.36 -15.77
N SER A 105 -11.75 -2.57 -16.84
CA SER A 105 -10.63 -2.04 -17.61
C SER A 105 -10.96 -0.63 -18.06
N PHE A 106 -10.04 0.29 -17.81
CA PHE A 106 -10.12 1.68 -18.25
C PHE A 106 -8.96 2.00 -19.20
N SER A 107 -9.27 2.68 -20.31
CA SER A 107 -8.28 3.33 -21.16
C SER A 107 -7.93 4.72 -20.62
N SER A 108 -6.85 5.32 -21.14
CA SER A 108 -6.51 6.74 -20.91
C SER A 108 -7.71 7.67 -21.08
N SER A 109 -8.50 7.49 -22.14
CA SER A 109 -9.70 8.29 -22.38
C SER A 109 -10.80 8.11 -21.34
N ASP A 110 -10.99 6.90 -20.82
CA ASP A 110 -12.00 6.61 -19.78
C ASP A 110 -11.61 7.28 -18.45
N LEU A 111 -10.30 7.42 -18.20
CA LEU A 111 -9.77 8.04 -16.97
C LEU A 111 -9.74 9.57 -17.06
N PHE A 112 -9.36 10.13 -18.21
CA PHE A 112 -9.13 11.57 -18.35
C PHE A 112 -10.43 12.35 -18.59
N THR A 113 -11.34 11.80 -19.40
CA THR A 113 -12.56 12.49 -19.81
C THR A 113 -13.45 12.90 -18.64
N PRO A 114 -13.72 12.05 -17.63
CA PRO A 114 -14.54 12.44 -16.48
C PRO A 114 -13.96 13.61 -15.67
N LEU A 115 -12.63 13.75 -15.67
CA LEU A 115 -11.90 14.82 -15.00
C LEU A 115 -11.80 16.09 -15.85
N GLY A 116 -12.31 16.08 -17.09
CA GLY A 116 -12.17 17.18 -18.04
C GLY A 116 -10.74 17.36 -18.56
N LEU A 117 -9.93 16.30 -18.50
CA LEU A 117 -8.53 16.29 -18.92
C LEU A 117 -8.37 15.71 -20.32
N THR A 118 -7.25 16.05 -20.95
CA THR A 118 -6.72 15.42 -22.15
C THR A 118 -5.35 14.80 -21.86
N ALA A 119 -4.83 13.97 -22.77
CA ALA A 119 -3.48 13.43 -22.61
C ALA A 119 -2.38 14.50 -22.58
N ALA A 120 -2.64 15.72 -23.07
CA ALA A 120 -1.71 16.83 -22.98
C ALA A 120 -1.63 17.46 -21.58
N ASP A 121 -2.65 17.22 -20.74
CA ASP A 121 -2.73 17.72 -19.37
C ASP A 121 -2.13 16.73 -18.35
N VAL A 122 -1.78 15.53 -18.82
CA VAL A 122 -1.28 14.44 -17.99
C VAL A 122 0.17 14.14 -18.40
N THR A 123 1.02 13.96 -17.40
CA THR A 123 2.44 13.70 -17.56
C THR A 123 2.84 12.46 -16.77
N PHE A 124 4.02 11.92 -17.10
CA PHE A 124 4.60 10.84 -16.32
C PHE A 124 4.85 11.29 -14.87
N GLY A 125 4.54 10.41 -13.92
CA GLY A 125 4.56 10.70 -12.48
C GLY A 125 3.20 11.13 -11.92
N ASP A 126 2.24 11.50 -12.77
CA ASP A 126 0.88 11.80 -12.31
C ASP A 126 0.20 10.54 -11.76
N THR A 127 -0.59 10.73 -10.71
CA THR A 127 -1.21 9.64 -9.94
C THR A 127 -2.73 9.76 -9.98
N PHE A 128 -3.41 8.66 -10.25
CA PHE A 128 -4.86 8.56 -10.26
C PHE A 128 -5.33 7.78 -9.04
N PHE A 129 -6.25 8.37 -8.29
CA PHE A 129 -6.83 7.83 -7.07
C PHE A 129 -8.25 7.37 -7.36
N PHE A 130 -8.57 6.16 -6.93
CA PHE A 130 -9.88 5.56 -7.06
C PHE A 130 -10.49 5.41 -5.69
N VAL A 131 -11.72 5.90 -5.55
CA VAL A 131 -12.52 5.79 -4.34
C VAL A 131 -13.80 5.06 -4.71
N ALA A 132 -14.02 3.90 -4.09
CA ALA A 132 -15.22 3.11 -4.28
C ALA A 132 -16.21 3.30 -3.12
N SER A 133 -17.49 3.26 -3.48
CA SER A 133 -18.60 3.06 -2.56
C SER A 133 -19.31 1.76 -2.95
N VAL A 134 -19.71 0.97 -1.96
CA VAL A 134 -20.34 -0.33 -2.12
C VAL A 134 -21.70 -0.28 -1.46
N THR A 135 -22.75 -0.51 -2.23
CA THR A 135 -24.11 -0.61 -1.69
C THR A 135 -24.49 -2.08 -1.57
N GLY A 136 -24.93 -2.49 -0.39
CA GLY A 136 -25.39 -3.86 -0.14
C GLY A 136 -26.82 -4.09 -0.64
N ASP A 137 -27.23 -5.35 -0.71
CA ASP A 137 -28.62 -5.74 -1.01
C ASP A 137 -29.63 -5.22 0.04
N ASP A 138 -29.15 -4.84 1.22
CA ASP A 138 -29.91 -4.18 2.28
C ASP A 138 -30.15 -2.68 2.02
N GLY A 139 -29.53 -2.12 0.97
CA GLY A 139 -29.63 -0.72 0.58
C GLY A 139 -28.68 0.22 1.34
N ASN A 140 -27.85 -0.31 2.25
CA ASN A 140 -26.85 0.48 2.95
C ASN A 140 -25.61 0.66 2.07
N THR A 141 -25.07 1.88 2.06
CA THR A 141 -23.85 2.23 1.30
C THR A 141 -22.67 2.37 2.24
N TYR A 142 -21.55 1.74 1.85
CA TYR A 142 -20.29 1.71 2.57
C TYR A 142 -19.20 2.28 1.66
N ASP A 143 -18.45 3.27 2.13
CA ASP A 143 -17.35 3.89 1.41
C ASP A 143 -16.09 3.93 2.29
N GLN A 144 -14.98 4.49 1.81
CA GLN A 144 -13.73 4.58 2.57
C GLN A 144 -13.83 5.31 3.93
N ASN A 145 -14.88 6.11 4.14
CA ASN A 145 -15.14 6.85 5.37
C ASN A 145 -16.24 6.17 6.21
N VAL A 146 -17.07 5.31 5.60
CA VAL A 146 -18.07 4.48 6.29
C VAL A 146 -17.42 3.15 6.70
N ALA A 147 -16.68 3.21 7.79
CA ALA A 147 -17.18 2.60 9.01
C ALA A 147 -17.73 1.15 8.99
N LEU A 148 -16.89 0.13 8.85
CA LEU A 148 -17.28 -1.29 9.06
C LEU A 148 -16.76 -1.79 10.41
N GLY A 149 -17.44 -1.41 11.49
CA GLY A 149 -17.04 -1.68 12.86
C GLY A 149 -17.97 -2.67 13.57
N PHE A 150 -17.37 -3.45 14.46
CA PHE A 150 -18.05 -4.08 15.58
C PHE A 150 -18.18 -2.99 16.66
N ASP A 151 -19.38 -2.51 16.97
CA ASP A 151 -19.53 -1.75 18.21
C ASP A 151 -19.49 -2.74 19.40
N ASP A 152 -18.78 -2.33 20.44
CA ASP A 152 -18.68 -3.06 21.69
C ASP A 152 -20.09 -3.15 22.27
N LEU A 153 -20.60 -4.37 22.42
CA LEU A 153 -21.92 -4.59 22.98
C LEU A 153 -21.94 -3.98 24.38
N ASP A 154 -22.62 -2.85 24.55
CA ASP A 154 -23.10 -2.46 25.87
C ASP A 154 -23.98 -3.64 26.35
N ASP A 155 -23.56 -4.30 27.42
CA ASP A 155 -23.99 -5.64 27.89
C ASP A 155 -25.51 -5.77 28.22
N ASP A 156 -26.30 -4.72 27.94
CA ASP A 156 -27.64 -4.50 28.48
C ASP A 156 -28.77 -4.36 27.43
N ASP A 157 -28.52 -4.40 26.11
CA ASP A 157 -29.61 -4.36 25.09
C ASP A 157 -29.43 -5.37 23.92
N PRO A 158 -30.21 -6.47 23.87
CA PRO A 158 -30.02 -7.53 22.89
C PRO A 158 -30.77 -7.35 21.55
N GLN A 159 -31.24 -6.16 21.14
CA GLN A 159 -32.11 -6.07 19.95
C GLN A 159 -31.93 -4.88 18.97
N THR A 160 -30.89 -4.07 19.04
CA THR A 160 -30.66 -3.02 18.02
C THR A 160 -29.22 -2.96 17.55
N TYR A 161 -28.98 -3.51 16.35
CA TYR A 161 -27.74 -3.31 15.59
C TYR A 161 -27.77 -1.91 14.97
N GLU A 162 -27.06 -0.94 15.53
CA GLU A 162 -26.75 0.31 14.82
C GLU A 162 -25.41 0.15 14.09
N LEU A 163 -25.48 0.15 12.76
CA LEU A 163 -24.33 0.11 11.85
C LEU A 163 -23.62 1.47 11.88
N THR A 164 -22.69 1.62 12.81
CA THR A 164 -21.66 2.66 12.79
C THR A 164 -20.33 1.98 13.11
N GLY A 165 -19.22 2.44 12.57
CA GLY A 165 -18.01 1.65 12.62
C GLY A 165 -16.77 2.34 12.10
N ASP A 166 -15.66 1.65 11.95
CA ASP A 166 -14.38 2.19 11.48
C ASP A 166 -13.69 1.04 10.76
N PHE A 167 -12.99 1.29 9.65
CA PHE A 167 -12.14 0.26 9.07
C PHE A 167 -11.00 0.07 10.05
N ILE A 168 -11.13 -0.91 10.95
CA ILE A 168 -10.04 -1.30 11.85
C ILE A 168 -8.79 -1.44 10.97
N ASP A 169 -7.70 -0.74 11.36
CA ASP A 169 -6.48 -0.57 10.58
C ASP A 169 -5.96 -1.88 9.95
N GLU A 170 -6.31 -3.04 10.54
CA GLU A 170 -6.03 -4.37 10.04
C GLU A 170 -6.64 -4.66 8.65
N LEU A 171 -7.89 -4.32 8.35
CA LEU A 171 -8.48 -4.62 7.03
C LEU A 171 -7.91 -3.73 5.91
N ARG A 172 -7.51 -2.50 6.27
CA ARG A 172 -6.93 -1.52 5.34
C ARG A 172 -5.46 -1.81 5.04
N ASN A 173 -4.69 -2.23 6.04
CA ASN A 173 -3.23 -2.33 5.94
C ASN A 173 -2.72 -3.78 5.82
N GLU A 174 -3.53 -4.79 6.12
CA GLU A 174 -3.11 -6.19 5.96
C GLU A 174 -3.23 -6.59 4.47
N ALA A 175 -2.07 -6.81 3.83
CA ALA A 175 -1.95 -7.16 2.42
C ALA A 175 -2.79 -8.38 1.99
N GLY A 176 -3.25 -9.19 2.95
CA GLY A 176 -4.10 -10.36 2.72
C GLY A 176 -5.56 -10.06 2.34
N TYR A 177 -6.14 -8.92 2.73
CA TYR A 177 -7.58 -8.67 2.51
C TYR A 177 -7.91 -8.14 1.11
N ARG A 178 -6.94 -7.54 0.42
CA ARG A 178 -7.08 -7.03 -0.96
C ARG A 178 -8.33 -6.16 -1.15
N GLN A 179 -8.63 -5.30 -0.19
CA GLN A 179 -9.83 -4.47 -0.21
C GLN A 179 -9.86 -3.55 -1.45
N ALA A 180 -11.03 -3.39 -2.06
CA ALA A 180 -11.20 -2.62 -3.30
C ALA A 180 -11.88 -1.26 -3.09
N TYR A 181 -11.70 -0.59 -1.94
CA TYR A 181 -12.34 0.71 -1.66
C TYR A 181 -11.45 1.90 -2.00
N LEU A 182 -10.15 1.80 -1.74
CA LEU A 182 -9.19 2.85 -2.02
C LEU A 182 -7.94 2.25 -2.65
N PHE A 183 -7.62 2.71 -3.84
CA PHE A 183 -6.44 2.29 -4.57
C PHE A 183 -6.02 3.41 -5.51
N GLN A 184 -4.80 3.29 -6.01
CA GLN A 184 -4.25 4.27 -6.94
C GLN A 184 -3.33 3.59 -7.93
N PHE A 185 -3.07 4.27 -9.03
CA PHE A 185 -1.90 3.97 -9.83
C PHE A 185 -1.20 5.25 -10.26
N THR A 186 0.11 5.14 -10.49
CA THR A 186 0.95 6.20 -11.04
C THR A 186 1.36 5.82 -12.46
N ILE A 187 1.31 6.78 -13.39
CA ILE A 187 1.84 6.59 -14.73
C ILE A 187 3.36 6.66 -14.64
N ALA A 188 4.03 5.52 -14.76
CA ALA A 188 5.49 5.49 -14.77
C ALA A 188 6.04 5.77 -16.16
N CYS A 189 7.31 6.15 -16.16
CA CYS A 189 8.01 6.51 -17.38
C CYS A 189 8.21 5.33 -18.32
N PRO A 190 8.44 5.63 -19.61
CA PRO A 190 8.98 4.65 -20.52
C PRO A 190 10.32 4.16 -19.97
N ALA A 191 10.74 2.98 -20.43
CA ALA A 191 12.09 2.51 -20.19
C ALA A 191 13.12 3.58 -20.60
N PHE A 192 14.02 3.94 -19.68
CA PHE A 192 15.10 4.90 -19.92
C PHE A 192 16.46 4.26 -19.64
N PRO A 193 17.53 4.65 -20.36
CA PRO A 193 18.88 4.17 -20.08
C PRO A 193 19.35 4.66 -18.70
N ILE A 194 20.10 3.83 -17.97
CA ILE A 194 20.67 4.17 -16.65
C ILE A 194 21.46 5.49 -16.68
N ASP A 195 22.16 5.77 -17.78
CA ASP A 195 22.93 7.00 -17.96
C ASP A 195 22.07 8.27 -17.83
N ASP A 196 20.75 8.19 -18.05
CA ASP A 196 19.86 9.32 -17.88
C ASP A 196 19.63 9.64 -16.40
N VAL A 197 19.68 8.67 -15.49
CA VAL A 197 19.38 8.89 -14.06
C VAL A 197 20.63 9.07 -13.20
N VAL A 198 21.81 8.76 -13.73
CA VAL A 198 23.09 9.00 -13.07
C VAL A 198 23.38 10.50 -12.98
N GLY A 199 23.92 10.94 -11.84
CA GLY A 199 24.38 12.31 -11.64
C GLY A 199 24.27 12.80 -10.19
N THR A 200 24.43 14.10 -10.01
CA THR A 200 24.31 14.75 -8.70
C THR A 200 22.90 15.29 -8.51
N TYR A 201 22.25 14.91 -7.41
CA TYR A 201 20.92 15.35 -7.03
C TYR A 201 21.01 16.22 -5.78
N ASN A 202 20.16 17.24 -5.69
CA ASN A 202 19.94 17.99 -4.46
C ASN A 202 18.94 17.23 -3.58
N VAL A 203 19.17 17.23 -2.27
CA VAL A 203 18.17 16.74 -1.32
C VAL A 203 17.11 17.83 -1.15
N ALA A 204 15.99 17.71 -1.85
CA ALA A 204 14.90 18.67 -1.80
C ALA A 204 14.13 18.58 -0.47
N SER A 205 13.95 17.35 0.04
CA SER A 205 13.40 17.12 1.37
C SER A 205 13.96 15.85 2.00
N ASN A 206 14.12 15.88 3.32
CA ASN A 206 14.47 14.73 4.14
C ASN A 206 13.53 14.67 5.35
N GLY A 207 12.41 13.95 5.17
CA GLY A 207 11.40 13.78 6.20
C GLY A 207 11.94 13.08 7.46
N LEU A 208 12.89 12.17 7.29
CA LEU A 208 13.54 11.45 8.39
C LEU A 208 14.36 12.39 9.28
N ALA A 209 15.20 13.24 8.67
CA ALA A 209 15.96 14.25 9.42
C ALA A 209 15.02 15.16 10.22
N THR A 210 13.98 15.66 9.55
CA THR A 210 12.98 16.55 10.17
C THR A 210 12.29 15.88 11.35
N ALA A 211 11.84 14.63 11.20
CA ALA A 211 11.14 13.89 12.25
C ALA A 211 12.01 13.61 13.47
N LEU A 212 13.32 13.45 13.27
CA LEU A 212 14.29 13.25 14.34
C LEU A 212 14.80 14.58 14.94
N GLY A 213 14.33 15.74 14.45
CA GLY A 213 14.84 17.04 14.86
C GLY A 213 16.30 17.27 14.46
N LEU A 214 16.75 16.59 13.40
CA LEU A 214 18.09 16.66 12.85
C LEU A 214 18.10 17.46 11.54
N THR A 215 19.29 17.91 11.16
CA THR A 215 19.54 18.49 9.84
C THR A 215 20.24 17.46 8.96
N ASP A 216 19.91 17.44 7.67
CA ASP A 216 20.70 16.73 6.67
C ASP A 216 22.00 17.54 6.44
N PRO A 217 23.18 17.01 6.80
CA PRO A 217 24.46 17.71 6.60
C PRO A 217 24.83 17.82 5.12
N ASP A 218 24.28 16.94 4.30
CA ASP A 218 24.69 16.74 2.93
C ASP A 218 23.57 17.26 2.00
N PRO A 219 23.73 18.45 1.40
CA PRO A 219 22.68 19.03 0.55
C PRO A 219 22.52 18.30 -0.78
N THR A 220 23.44 17.37 -1.11
CA THR A 220 23.47 16.65 -2.38
C THR A 220 23.72 15.16 -2.18
N ARG A 221 23.27 14.33 -3.14
CA ARG A 221 23.59 12.91 -3.27
C ARG A 221 24.12 12.63 -4.67
N GLU A 222 25.05 11.69 -4.77
CA GLU A 222 25.49 11.16 -6.06
C GLU A 222 24.71 9.89 -6.36
N VAL A 223 24.19 9.79 -7.57
CA VAL A 223 23.54 8.59 -8.10
C VAL A 223 24.43 8.06 -9.21
N ILE A 224 24.91 6.83 -9.07
CA ILE A 224 25.78 6.17 -10.04
C ILE A 224 25.12 4.90 -10.59
N ALA A 225 25.65 4.38 -11.70
CA ALA A 225 25.25 3.07 -12.18
C ALA A 225 25.56 2.01 -11.11
N GLY A 226 24.57 1.17 -10.82
CA GLY A 226 24.72 0.06 -9.88
C GLY A 226 25.53 -1.09 -10.45
N PRO A 227 25.77 -2.14 -9.65
CA PRO A 227 26.57 -3.29 -10.08
C PRO A 227 25.86 -4.17 -11.12
N GLY A 228 24.53 -4.10 -11.24
CA GLY A 228 23.73 -4.78 -12.26
C GLY A 228 23.24 -3.88 -13.40
N ASP A 229 22.86 -4.49 -14.52
CA ASP A 229 22.49 -3.81 -15.77
C ASP A 229 21.28 -2.85 -15.66
N ASN A 230 20.41 -3.07 -14.68
CA ASN A 230 19.27 -2.20 -14.39
C ASN A 230 19.31 -1.72 -12.95
N GLN A 231 20.49 -1.41 -12.42
CA GLN A 231 20.61 -0.91 -11.05
C GLN A 231 21.15 0.51 -11.05
N ILE A 232 20.70 1.29 -10.08
CA ILE A 232 21.38 2.52 -9.66
C ILE A 232 21.83 2.38 -8.22
N THR A 233 22.87 3.12 -7.86
CA THR A 233 23.37 3.20 -6.50
C THR A 233 23.38 4.67 -6.06
N ILE A 234 22.65 4.96 -5.00
CA ILE A 234 22.68 6.26 -4.33
C ILE A 234 23.82 6.20 -3.31
N VAL A 235 24.86 6.99 -3.55
CA VAL A 235 26.11 6.92 -2.80
C VAL A 235 25.97 7.62 -1.45
N GLY A 236 26.15 6.85 -0.38
CA GLY A 236 26.14 7.28 1.01
C GLY A 236 24.92 8.11 1.42
N GLY A 237 25.21 9.23 2.08
CA GLY A 237 24.25 10.11 2.71
C GLY A 237 24.41 10.13 4.23
N SER A 238 23.86 11.14 4.88
CA SER A 238 23.88 11.22 6.33
C SER A 238 22.62 11.86 6.88
N VAL A 239 22.30 11.53 8.13
CA VAL A 239 21.26 12.21 8.89
C VAL A 239 21.85 12.59 10.24
N GLY A 240 22.03 13.90 10.47
CA GLY A 240 22.72 14.42 11.65
C GLY A 240 24.18 13.99 11.71
N PHE A 241 24.51 13.06 12.61
CA PHE A 241 25.88 12.58 12.86
C PHE A 241 26.12 11.15 12.38
N ALA A 242 25.10 10.49 11.82
CA ALA A 242 25.19 9.14 11.27
C ALA A 242 25.40 9.22 9.76
N GLY A 243 26.54 8.72 9.27
CA GLY A 243 26.70 8.41 7.84
C GLY A 243 25.92 7.13 7.49
N GLY A 244 25.50 6.99 6.23
CA GLY A 244 24.85 5.82 5.69
C GLY A 244 25.75 5.07 4.70
N GLY A 245 25.48 3.80 4.50
CA GLY A 245 25.98 3.03 3.35
C GLY A 245 25.31 3.47 2.04
N ASP A 246 25.83 2.95 0.93
CA ASP A 246 25.25 3.16 -0.39
C ASP A 246 23.97 2.34 -0.55
N LEU A 247 22.93 2.94 -1.14
CA LEU A 247 21.66 2.27 -1.43
C LEU A 247 21.60 1.84 -2.89
N THR A 248 21.58 0.54 -3.16
CA THR A 248 21.38 0.01 -4.51
C THR A 248 19.92 -0.36 -4.73
N VAL A 249 19.30 0.16 -5.78
CA VAL A 249 17.92 -0.15 -6.18
C VAL A 249 17.90 -0.70 -7.61
N ASP A 250 17.00 -1.65 -7.86
CA ASP A 250 16.72 -2.19 -9.18
C ASP A 250 15.70 -1.31 -9.91
N ILE A 251 15.89 -1.13 -11.21
CA ILE A 251 14.98 -0.46 -12.13
C ILE A 251 14.28 -1.53 -12.97
N ASP A 252 12.96 -1.51 -13.00
CA ASP A 252 12.21 -2.32 -13.95
C ASP A 252 12.51 -1.82 -15.37
N PRO A 253 13.14 -2.65 -16.22
CA PRO A 253 13.54 -2.24 -17.56
C PRO A 253 12.34 -1.99 -18.49
N SER A 254 11.13 -2.36 -18.09
CA SER A 254 9.91 -2.21 -18.89
C SER A 254 9.22 -0.87 -18.63
N PHE A 255 9.34 -0.33 -17.41
CA PHE A 255 8.58 0.86 -17.01
C PHE A 255 9.30 1.83 -16.06
N GLY A 256 10.60 1.66 -15.83
CA GLY A 256 11.40 2.58 -15.02
C GLY A 256 11.00 2.65 -13.54
N GLY A 257 10.13 1.76 -13.07
CA GLY A 257 9.77 1.65 -11.66
C GLY A 257 10.92 1.06 -10.87
N LEU A 258 11.15 1.56 -9.66
CA LEU A 258 12.24 1.09 -8.82
C LEU A 258 11.73 0.05 -7.82
N THR A 259 12.45 -1.06 -7.73
CA THR A 259 12.20 -2.16 -6.77
C THR A 259 13.50 -2.52 -6.06
N GLY A 260 13.40 -3.16 -4.90
CA GLY A 260 14.59 -3.57 -4.15
C GLY A 260 15.40 -2.41 -3.57
N GLY A 261 16.27 -2.74 -2.62
CA GLY A 261 16.97 -1.74 -1.81
C GLY A 261 17.74 -2.38 -0.68
N GLU A 262 18.88 -3.02 -0.95
CA GLU A 262 19.84 -3.29 0.13
C GLU A 262 20.77 -2.08 0.24
N GLY A 263 21.00 -1.56 1.46
CA GLY A 263 22.16 -0.71 1.70
C GLY A 263 21.99 0.63 2.41
N LEU A 264 20.80 1.01 2.91
CA LEU A 264 20.73 2.06 3.95
C LEU A 264 21.21 1.51 5.30
N ALA A 265 22.51 1.24 5.38
CA ALA A 265 23.19 0.85 6.60
C ALA A 265 23.45 2.11 7.42
N PHE A 266 22.52 2.46 8.32
CA PHE A 266 22.87 3.33 9.44
C PHE A 266 23.86 2.59 10.35
N PRO A 267 24.87 3.25 10.92
CA PRO A 267 25.76 2.63 11.88
C PRO A 267 24.93 2.05 13.03
N ALA A 268 25.11 0.76 13.29
CA ALA A 268 24.39 -0.01 14.31
C ALA A 268 24.45 0.60 15.73
N SER A 269 25.32 1.59 15.95
CA SER A 269 25.48 2.30 17.23
C SER A 269 24.43 3.37 17.52
N ILE A 270 23.57 3.74 16.56
CA ILE A 270 22.54 4.78 16.75
C ILE A 270 21.17 4.16 16.46
N ILE A 271 20.63 3.46 17.47
CA ILE A 271 19.25 2.95 17.54
C ILE A 271 18.93 2.00 16.39
N GLY A 272 18.86 0.69 16.66
CA GLY A 272 18.76 -0.38 15.65
C GLY A 272 17.68 -0.18 14.58
N PHE A 273 18.08 0.45 13.48
CA PHE A 273 17.37 0.41 12.20
C PHE A 273 17.89 -0.82 11.48
N ALA A 274 17.04 -1.84 11.41
CA ALA A 274 17.39 -3.11 10.81
C ALA A 274 17.78 -2.92 9.35
N SER A 275 18.74 -3.73 8.92
CA SER A 275 19.21 -3.99 7.56
C SER A 275 18.12 -4.41 6.56
N ASP A 276 16.86 -4.35 6.95
CA ASP A 276 15.76 -5.02 6.28
C ASP A 276 14.85 -3.96 5.66
N PHE A 277 15.36 -3.29 4.63
CA PHE A 277 14.54 -2.58 3.62
C PHE A 277 13.83 -3.61 2.71
N GLY A 278 13.24 -4.65 3.32
CA GLY A 278 12.74 -5.83 2.63
C GLY A 278 11.46 -5.61 1.83
N ASP A 279 10.82 -4.45 1.94
CA ASP A 279 9.52 -4.24 1.29
C ASP A 279 9.28 -2.78 0.88
N LEU A 280 10.05 -2.29 -0.09
CA LEU A 280 9.66 -1.11 -0.89
C LEU A 280 8.45 -1.40 -1.80
N ALA A 281 8.00 -2.66 -1.89
CA ALA A 281 6.89 -3.07 -2.75
C ALA A 281 5.50 -2.70 -2.20
N GLY A 282 5.36 -2.44 -0.89
CA GLY A 282 4.06 -2.20 -0.25
C GLY A 282 3.56 -0.74 -0.24
N ALA A 283 4.44 0.26 -0.41
CA ALA A 283 4.12 1.66 -0.10
C ALA A 283 3.80 2.56 -1.31
N GLY A 284 3.49 1.98 -2.47
CA GLY A 284 3.38 2.73 -3.73
C GLY A 284 4.78 2.92 -4.31
N GLY A 285 5.02 2.22 -5.42
CA GLY A 285 6.37 2.02 -5.92
C GLY A 285 7.09 3.34 -6.23
N LEU A 286 8.39 3.30 -5.96
CA LEU A 286 9.33 4.36 -6.25
C LEU A 286 9.38 4.55 -7.78
N ALA A 287 9.06 5.74 -8.27
CA ALA A 287 9.13 6.07 -9.70
C ALA A 287 10.18 7.16 -9.93
N VAL A 288 11.06 6.97 -10.91
CA VAL A 288 11.89 8.07 -11.42
C VAL A 288 11.11 8.73 -12.56
N PRO A 289 10.64 9.98 -12.40
CA PRO A 289 10.06 10.72 -13.49
C PRO A 289 11.15 11.08 -14.49
N CYS A 290 10.80 10.88 -15.75
CA CYS A 290 11.48 11.25 -16.98
C CYS A 290 11.16 12.70 -17.35
N VAL A 291 10.33 13.37 -16.55
CA VAL A 291 10.11 14.81 -16.62
C VAL A 291 11.19 15.54 -15.81
N THR A 292 11.63 16.69 -16.31
CA THR A 292 12.60 17.56 -15.63
C THR A 292 11.87 18.50 -14.66
N PRO A 293 12.35 18.68 -13.41
CA PRO A 293 13.55 18.09 -12.82
C PRO A 293 13.35 16.60 -12.48
N LYS A 294 14.40 15.79 -12.63
CA LYS A 294 14.31 14.37 -12.30
C LYS A 294 14.26 14.23 -10.79
N THR A 295 13.23 13.57 -10.26
CA THR A 295 13.03 13.43 -8.82
C THR A 295 13.00 11.98 -8.36
N ILE A 296 13.83 11.60 -7.40
CA ILE A 296 13.79 10.26 -6.80
C ILE A 296 13.13 10.40 -5.42
N THR A 297 11.95 9.78 -5.24
CA THR A 297 11.14 9.90 -4.01
C THR A 297 11.16 8.60 -3.21
N LEU A 298 12.02 8.51 -2.21
CA LEU A 298 12.22 7.31 -1.38
C LEU A 298 11.26 7.33 -0.17
N PRO A 299 10.22 6.46 -0.12
CA PRO A 299 9.50 6.22 1.11
C PRO A 299 10.39 5.38 2.06
N ILE A 300 10.51 5.84 3.30
CA ILE A 300 11.30 5.22 4.36
C ILE A 300 10.34 4.90 5.51
N THR A 301 10.09 3.63 5.75
CA THR A 301 9.29 3.19 6.90
C THR A 301 10.21 2.75 8.03
N LEU A 302 10.01 3.29 9.24
CA LEU A 302 10.77 2.91 10.42
C LEU A 302 9.98 1.93 11.28
N THR A 303 10.42 0.67 11.32
CA THR A 303 9.78 -0.39 12.11
C THR A 303 9.79 -0.11 13.62
N CYS A 304 10.81 0.58 14.15
CA CYS A 304 10.90 0.90 15.58
C CYS A 304 9.76 1.77 16.11
N CYS A 305 9.16 2.55 15.21
CA CYS A 305 8.50 3.79 15.57
C CYS A 305 7.18 4.01 14.80
N GLY A 306 6.81 3.10 13.89
CA GLY A 306 5.54 3.12 13.16
C GLY A 306 5.36 4.33 12.22
N GLY A 307 6.44 4.99 11.84
CA GLY A 307 6.41 6.20 11.01
C GLY A 307 6.89 5.93 9.58
N THR A 308 6.15 6.46 8.60
CA THR A 308 6.58 6.54 7.20
C THR A 308 7.06 7.96 6.92
N PHE A 309 8.27 8.07 6.39
CA PHE A 309 8.93 9.32 6.03
C PHE A 309 9.25 9.31 4.54
N THR A 310 9.42 10.49 3.96
CA THR A 310 9.76 10.61 2.53
C THR A 310 11.05 11.41 2.38
N MET A 311 11.98 10.90 1.58
CA MET A 311 13.14 11.64 1.09
C MET A 311 12.96 11.92 -0.39
N VAL A 312 13.19 13.17 -0.81
CA VAL A 312 13.08 13.59 -2.22
C VAL A 312 14.43 14.09 -2.68
N LEU A 313 15.01 13.43 -3.68
CA LEU A 313 16.20 13.87 -4.41
C LEU A 313 15.75 14.53 -5.70
N SER A 314 16.36 15.66 -6.09
CA SER A 314 15.99 16.40 -7.31
C SER A 314 17.23 16.84 -8.08
N GLN A 315 17.32 16.46 -9.36
CA GLN A 315 18.38 16.84 -10.29
C GLN A 315 17.98 18.06 -11.12
#